data_AF-E3BFD5-F1
#
_entry.id   AF-E3BFD5-F1
#
_cell.length_a   1.000
_cell.length_b   1.000
_cell.length_c   1.000
_cell.angle_alpha   90.00
_cell.angle_beta   90.00
_cell.angle_gamma   90.00
#
_symmetry.space_group_name_H-M   'P 1'
#
loop_
_entity.id
_entity.type
_entity.pdbx_description
1 polymer ?
#
loop_
_entity_poly.entity_id
_entity_poly.type
_entity_poly.pdbx_seq_one_letter_code
_entity_poly.pdbx_strand_id
1 'polypeptide(L)'
;MGLLVKKLGAGVITIALVGCGGGSESDAKISSPESNASAKVLSGFVMDGYLKNANVCLDKNNNTLCDNADGAIVLTNEHGYYELPIDGDVSSYNLLVEALSGVTEDMDNPGQVLLSDYILETPANRPAIISPLTSMISSIAQMTSVSFDEAARSL
;
A
#
# COMPACT_ATOMS: atom_id res chain seq x y z
N MET A 1 56.28 -35.88 -16.39
CA MET A 1 54.98 -35.19 -16.20
C MET A 1 54.43 -35.70 -14.88
N GLY A 2 54.79 -35.11 -13.74
CA GLY A 2 54.21 -33.90 -13.15
C GLY A 2 53.89 -34.30 -11.69
N LEU A 3 54.72 -33.88 -10.73
CA LEU A 3 54.41 -32.85 -9.72
C LEU A 3 53.19 -33.21 -8.85
N LEU A 4 53.17 -33.08 -7.53
CA LEU A 4 54.12 -32.59 -6.54
C LEU A 4 53.56 -32.98 -5.17
N VAL A 5 54.47 -33.15 -4.23
CA VAL A 5 54.28 -33.39 -2.79
C VAL A 5 53.53 -32.23 -2.12
N LYS A 6 52.65 -32.50 -1.14
CA LYS A 6 52.73 -32.00 0.26
C LYS A 6 51.42 -32.16 1.05
N LYS A 7 51.57 -32.78 2.23
CA LYS A 7 50.63 -32.72 3.36
C LYS A 7 50.59 -31.28 3.92
N LEU A 8 49.40 -30.81 4.28
CA LEU A 8 49.10 -29.72 5.23
C LEU A 8 47.61 -29.94 5.59
N GLY A 9 47.18 -30.22 6.82
CA GLY A 9 47.52 -29.57 8.08
C GLY A 9 46.26 -28.82 8.53
N ALA A 10 45.47 -29.43 9.42
CA ALA A 10 44.22 -28.90 9.96
C ALA A 10 44.45 -27.58 10.74
N GLY A 11 43.51 -26.65 10.64
CA GLY A 11 43.52 -25.41 11.42
C GLY A 11 42.13 -24.80 11.52
N VAL A 12 41.39 -25.16 12.57
CA VAL A 12 40.14 -24.50 12.98
C VAL A 12 40.53 -23.32 13.86
N ILE A 13 40.19 -22.09 13.43
CA ILE A 13 40.37 -20.86 14.21
C ILE A 13 39.12 -20.66 15.08
N THR A 14 39.29 -20.81 16.39
CA THR A 14 38.28 -20.48 17.41
C THR A 14 38.52 -19.04 17.87
N ILE A 15 37.54 -18.17 17.70
CA ILE A 15 37.57 -16.79 18.21
C ILE A 15 37.07 -16.80 19.66
N ALA A 16 37.94 -16.42 20.59
CA ALA A 16 37.59 -16.17 21.98
C ALA A 16 36.91 -14.81 22.10
N LEU A 17 35.68 -14.76 22.63
CA LEU A 17 35.07 -13.51 23.09
C LEU A 17 35.43 -13.29 24.56
N VAL A 18 35.97 -12.10 24.82
CA VAL A 18 36.32 -11.53 26.12
C VAL A 18 35.14 -10.67 26.60
N GLY A 19 34.90 -10.62 27.91
CA GLY A 19 34.16 -9.50 28.51
C GLY A 19 33.22 -9.88 29.65
N CYS A 20 33.78 -10.05 30.84
CA CYS A 20 33.06 -10.00 32.12
C CYS A 20 33.48 -8.72 32.86
N GLY A 21 32.51 -8.00 33.41
CA GLY A 21 32.66 -6.76 34.19
C GLY A 21 31.63 -5.73 33.73
N GLY A 22 30.71 -5.21 34.53
CA GLY A 22 30.62 -5.02 35.98
C GLY A 22 30.13 -3.59 36.20
N GLY A 23 29.09 -3.36 37.01
CA GLY A 23 28.65 -2.00 37.36
C GLY A 23 27.20 -1.90 37.82
N SER A 24 27.02 -1.49 39.07
CA SER A 24 25.76 -1.31 39.79
C SER A 24 25.06 0.04 39.50
N GLU A 25 23.78 0.09 39.88
CA GLU A 25 22.97 1.26 40.27
C GLU A 25 22.65 2.35 39.23
N SER A 26 21.37 2.43 38.84
CA SER A 26 20.45 3.50 39.27
C SER A 26 19.08 3.29 38.63
N ASP A 27 18.07 3.05 39.47
CA ASP A 27 16.66 2.96 39.07
C ASP A 27 16.16 4.37 38.67
N ALA A 28 16.34 4.71 37.40
CA ALA A 28 15.67 5.84 36.79
C ALA A 28 14.42 5.31 36.08
N LYS A 29 13.26 5.69 36.61
CA LYS A 29 11.93 5.44 36.08
C LYS A 29 11.82 6.04 34.67
N ILE A 30 12.16 5.27 33.64
CA ILE A 30 11.97 5.65 32.24
C ILE A 30 10.57 5.22 31.84
N SER A 31 9.69 6.21 31.70
CA SER A 31 8.43 6.08 30.97
C SER A 31 8.74 5.45 29.61
N SER A 32 8.10 4.31 29.34
CA SER A 32 8.19 3.61 28.05
C SER A 32 7.92 4.61 26.92
N PRO A 33 8.77 4.69 25.88
CA PRO A 33 8.38 5.42 24.69
C PRO A 33 7.19 4.68 24.10
N GLU A 34 6.06 5.38 23.95
CA GLU A 34 4.98 4.93 23.09
C GLU A 34 5.61 4.42 21.80
N SER A 35 5.32 3.17 21.47
CA SER A 35 5.70 2.57 20.21
C SER A 35 5.04 3.42 19.12
N ASN A 36 5.82 4.31 18.52
CA ASN A 36 5.48 4.93 17.24
C ASN A 36 5.48 3.78 16.22
N ALA A 37 4.36 3.07 16.14
CA ALA A 37 4.08 2.16 15.05
C ALA A 37 4.16 3.02 13.79
N SER A 38 5.22 2.82 12.98
CA SER A 38 5.36 3.52 11.71
C SER A 38 4.07 3.30 10.91
N ALA A 39 3.32 4.37 10.68
CA ALA A 39 2.10 4.32 9.88
C ALA A 39 2.46 3.74 8.50
N LYS A 40 1.75 2.68 8.09
CA LYS A 40 1.91 2.09 6.77
C LYS A 40 1.15 2.97 5.77
N VAL A 41 1.68 3.13 4.57
CA VAL A 41 1.06 3.95 3.52
C VAL A 41 0.78 3.07 2.31
N LEU A 42 -0.43 3.17 1.76
CA LEU A 42 -0.73 2.71 0.40
C LEU A 42 -0.61 3.90 -0.54
N SER A 43 -0.01 3.67 -1.70
CA SER A 43 0.08 4.70 -2.73
C SER A 43 -0.06 4.10 -4.12
N GLY A 44 -0.43 4.95 -5.06
CA GLY A 44 -0.66 4.59 -6.43
C GLY A 44 -1.28 5.74 -7.20
N PHE A 45 -1.88 5.43 -8.33
CA PHE A 45 -2.44 6.41 -9.24
C PHE A 45 -3.89 6.09 -9.59
N VAL A 46 -4.71 7.13 -9.68
CA VAL A 46 -6.09 7.07 -10.12
C VAL A 46 -6.20 7.64 -11.54
N MET A 47 -6.79 6.88 -12.47
CA MET A 47 -6.78 7.20 -13.90
C MET A 47 -8.08 6.82 -14.64
N ASP A 48 -8.72 7.80 -15.27
CA ASP A 48 -9.58 7.78 -16.47
C ASP A 48 -9.20 9.03 -17.29
N GLY A 49 -7.91 9.09 -17.68
CA GLY A 49 -7.11 10.33 -17.58
C GLY A 49 -6.71 10.60 -16.12
N TYR A 50 -5.57 11.22 -15.81
CA TYR A 50 -5.22 11.39 -14.38
C TYR A 50 -6.33 12.16 -13.66
N LEU A 51 -6.83 11.64 -12.55
CA LEU A 51 -7.91 12.31 -11.82
C LEU A 51 -7.32 13.14 -10.69
N LYS A 52 -7.46 14.46 -10.77
CA LYS A 52 -7.06 15.41 -9.72
C LYS A 52 -8.23 15.69 -8.79
N ASN A 53 -7.97 15.82 -7.48
CA ASN A 53 -8.99 16.07 -6.46
C ASN A 53 -10.09 15.00 -6.40
N ALA A 54 -9.77 13.74 -6.69
CA ALA A 54 -10.64 12.61 -6.39
C ALA A 54 -10.40 12.14 -4.94
N ASN A 55 -11.45 11.74 -4.24
CA ASN A 55 -11.31 11.11 -2.92
C ASN A 55 -10.75 9.70 -3.09
N VAL A 56 -9.89 9.27 -2.17
CA VAL A 56 -9.43 7.88 -2.06
C VAL A 56 -9.53 7.43 -0.61
N CYS A 57 -10.16 6.28 -0.39
CA CYS A 57 -10.33 5.67 0.93
C CYS A 57 -10.29 4.13 0.83
N LEU A 58 -10.21 3.46 1.98
CA LEU A 58 -10.48 2.02 2.07
C LEU A 58 -11.96 1.84 2.41
N ASP A 59 -12.76 1.23 1.54
CA ASP A 59 -14.16 0.89 1.86
C ASP A 59 -14.18 -0.26 2.87
N LYS A 60 -14.20 0.09 4.16
CA LYS A 60 -14.11 -0.88 5.28
C LYS A 60 -15.46 -1.45 5.67
N ASN A 61 -16.53 -0.73 5.35
CA ASN A 61 -17.90 -1.09 5.72
C ASN A 61 -18.72 -1.62 4.52
N ASN A 62 -18.10 -1.69 3.34
CA ASN A 62 -18.67 -2.17 2.07
C ASN A 62 -19.94 -1.40 1.67
N ASN A 63 -19.95 -0.08 1.88
CA ASN A 63 -21.10 0.77 1.54
C ASN A 63 -20.88 1.59 0.26
N THR A 64 -19.74 1.43 -0.42
CA THR A 64 -19.38 2.13 -1.66
C THR A 64 -19.37 3.66 -1.54
N LEU A 65 -19.04 4.18 -0.36
CA LEU A 65 -18.88 5.60 -0.08
C LEU A 65 -17.59 5.81 0.70
N CYS A 66 -16.90 6.92 0.47
CA CYS A 66 -15.82 7.33 1.37
C CYS A 66 -16.40 8.11 2.54
N ASP A 67 -16.45 7.49 3.72
CA ASP A 67 -17.00 8.12 4.92
C ASP A 67 -16.13 7.94 6.17
N ASN A 68 -16.60 8.47 7.30
CA ASN A 68 -15.82 8.47 8.55
C ASN A 68 -15.57 7.06 9.11
N ALA A 69 -16.36 6.06 8.72
CA ALA A 69 -16.14 4.66 9.12
C ALA A 69 -14.92 4.04 8.43
N ASP A 70 -14.47 4.61 7.32
CA ASP A 70 -13.32 4.16 6.55
C ASP A 70 -11.99 4.69 7.10
N GLY A 71 -12.06 5.75 7.90
CA GLY A 71 -10.92 6.40 8.53
C GLY A 71 -10.35 7.50 7.64
N ALA A 72 -9.12 7.31 7.14
CA ALA A 72 -8.48 8.34 6.31
C ALA A 72 -9.13 8.41 4.92
N ILE A 73 -9.38 9.65 4.48
CA ILE A 73 -9.77 9.99 3.11
C ILE A 73 -8.74 11.00 2.61
N VAL A 74 -8.14 10.72 1.47
CA VAL A 74 -7.11 11.59 0.86
C VAL A 74 -7.52 12.03 -0.53
N LEU A 75 -6.96 13.14 -0.99
CA LEU A 75 -7.18 13.66 -2.33
C LEU A 75 -6.03 13.27 -3.24
N THR A 76 -6.34 12.88 -4.48
CA THR A 76 -5.36 12.75 -5.54
C THR A 76 -4.79 14.11 -5.96
N ASN A 77 -3.52 14.15 -6.32
CA ASN A 77 -2.89 15.35 -6.87
C ASN A 77 -3.07 15.48 -8.40
N GLU A 78 -2.42 16.47 -9.03
CA GLU A 78 -2.47 16.73 -10.48
C GLU A 78 -1.96 15.59 -11.38
N HIS A 79 -1.25 14.62 -10.79
CA HIS A 79 -0.79 13.41 -11.47
C HIS A 79 -1.65 12.19 -11.11
N GLY A 80 -2.82 12.38 -10.51
CA GLY A 80 -3.67 11.30 -10.03
C GLY A 80 -3.07 10.51 -8.87
N TYR A 81 -1.94 10.96 -8.30
CA TYR A 81 -1.23 10.23 -7.27
C TYR A 81 -1.87 10.46 -5.89
N TYR A 82 -1.99 9.40 -5.10
CA TYR A 82 -2.50 9.42 -3.74
C TYR A 82 -1.52 8.74 -2.77
N GLU A 83 -1.57 9.17 -1.50
CA GLU A 83 -0.90 8.51 -0.37
C GLU A 83 -1.91 8.35 0.75
N LEU A 84 -2.41 7.13 0.92
CA LEU A 84 -3.41 6.80 1.92
C LEU A 84 -2.71 6.15 3.14
N PRO A 85 -2.67 6.83 4.30
CA PRO A 85 -2.23 6.19 5.53
C PRO A 85 -3.22 5.08 5.91
N ILE A 86 -2.68 3.91 6.29
CA ILE A 86 -3.46 2.74 6.64
C ILE A 86 -3.01 2.14 7.97
N ASP A 87 -3.99 1.58 8.67
CA ASP A 87 -3.80 0.84 9.91
C ASP A 87 -4.12 -0.64 9.67
N GLY A 88 -3.18 -1.51 10.03
CA GLY A 88 -3.37 -2.96 9.97
C GLY A 88 -3.33 -3.59 8.58
N ASP A 89 -4.01 -4.73 8.44
CA ASP A 89 -4.14 -5.43 7.17
C ASP A 89 -5.30 -4.88 6.34
N VAL A 90 -5.08 -4.81 5.03
CA VAL A 90 -6.03 -4.27 4.05
C VAL A 90 -6.49 -5.32 3.05
N SER A 91 -5.98 -6.56 3.15
CA SER A 91 -6.20 -7.61 2.15
C SER A 91 -7.68 -7.97 1.89
N SER A 92 -8.56 -7.65 2.84
CA SER A 92 -10.01 -7.89 2.77
C SER A 92 -10.84 -6.70 2.27
N TYR A 93 -10.23 -5.53 2.04
CA TYR A 93 -10.96 -4.31 1.67
C TYR A 93 -10.69 -3.92 0.21
N ASN A 94 -11.58 -3.11 -0.34
CA ASN A 94 -11.36 -2.40 -1.60
C ASN A 94 -10.80 -1.01 -1.31
N LEU A 95 -9.90 -0.54 -2.19
CA LEU A 95 -9.67 0.89 -2.35
C LEU A 95 -10.83 1.43 -3.19
N LEU A 96 -11.49 2.45 -2.67
CA LEU A 96 -12.57 3.16 -3.33
C LEU A 96 -12.07 4.56 -3.69
N VAL A 97 -12.47 5.01 -4.88
CA VAL A 97 -12.26 6.35 -5.37
C VAL A 97 -13.62 6.96 -5.67
N GLU A 98 -13.85 8.18 -5.19
CA GLU A 98 -14.99 8.99 -5.60
C GLU A 98 -14.48 10.15 -6.47
N ALA A 99 -14.88 10.14 -7.74
CA ALA A 99 -14.70 11.25 -8.65
C ALA A 99 -15.99 12.08 -8.63
N LEU A 100 -15.91 13.29 -8.07
CA LEU A 100 -17.08 14.10 -7.74
C LEU A 100 -17.26 15.25 -8.74
N SER A 101 -18.50 15.45 -9.18
CA SER A 101 -18.89 16.54 -10.06
C SER A 101 -18.64 17.89 -9.41
N GLY A 102 -18.12 18.83 -10.19
CA GLY A 102 -17.77 20.16 -9.71
C GLY A 102 -16.49 20.23 -8.87
N VAL A 103 -15.82 19.10 -8.61
CA VAL A 103 -14.63 19.01 -7.75
C VAL A 103 -13.46 18.33 -8.47
N THR A 104 -13.68 17.11 -8.93
CA THR A 104 -12.64 16.30 -9.56
C THR A 104 -12.42 16.79 -11.00
N GLU A 105 -11.16 16.84 -11.41
CA GLU A 105 -10.72 17.24 -12.74
C GLU A 105 -10.05 16.04 -13.41
N ASP A 106 -10.53 15.70 -14.60
CA ASP A 106 -9.82 14.77 -15.49
C ASP A 106 -8.77 15.57 -16.26
N MET A 107 -7.51 15.20 -16.05
CA MET A 107 -6.35 15.88 -16.62
C MET A 107 -6.18 15.65 -18.14
N ASP A 108 -7.03 14.86 -18.78
CA ASP A 108 -7.17 14.89 -20.25
C ASP A 108 -7.79 16.23 -20.72
N ASN A 109 -8.53 16.92 -19.84
CA ASN A 109 -9.13 18.24 -20.08
C ASN A 109 -8.82 19.23 -18.94
N PRO A 110 -7.56 19.69 -18.79
CA PRO A 110 -7.16 20.53 -17.66
C PRO A 110 -7.99 21.81 -17.55
N GLY A 111 -8.36 22.17 -16.32
CA GLY A 111 -9.22 23.29 -15.95
C GLY A 111 -10.72 22.99 -16.04
N GLN A 112 -11.13 21.77 -16.41
CA GLN A 112 -12.53 21.36 -16.49
C GLN A 112 -12.86 20.30 -15.45
N VAL A 113 -13.76 20.64 -14.53
CA VAL A 113 -14.29 19.69 -13.55
C VAL A 113 -15.32 18.75 -14.18
N LEU A 114 -15.45 17.55 -13.62
CA LEU A 114 -16.42 16.55 -14.04
C LEU A 114 -17.87 17.06 -13.92
N LEU A 115 -18.72 16.59 -14.84
CA LEU A 115 -20.15 16.93 -14.88
C LEU A 115 -21.05 15.91 -14.17
N SER A 116 -20.51 14.75 -13.83
CA SER A 116 -21.20 13.66 -13.16
C SER A 116 -20.27 12.97 -12.19
N ASP A 117 -20.84 12.48 -11.10
CA ASP A 117 -20.12 11.64 -10.14
C ASP A 117 -19.90 10.24 -10.73
N TYR A 118 -18.79 9.61 -10.37
CA TYR A 118 -18.60 8.17 -10.54
C TYR A 118 -17.62 7.63 -9.49
N ILE A 119 -17.62 6.31 -9.34
CA ILE A 119 -16.71 5.61 -8.45
C ILE A 119 -15.80 4.68 -9.24
N LEU A 120 -14.58 4.50 -8.73
CA LEU A 120 -13.68 3.44 -9.15
C LEU A 120 -13.30 2.61 -7.92
N GLU A 121 -13.15 1.31 -8.12
CA GLU A 121 -12.67 0.41 -7.08
C GLU A 121 -11.59 -0.55 -7.59
N THR A 122 -10.75 -1.02 -6.67
CA THR A 122 -9.81 -2.14 -6.87
C THR A 122 -9.51 -2.78 -5.51
N PRO A 123 -9.15 -4.08 -5.44
CA PRO A 123 -8.70 -4.67 -4.18
C PRO A 123 -7.52 -3.88 -3.58
N ALA A 124 -7.56 -3.61 -2.27
CA ALA A 124 -6.54 -2.78 -1.62
C ALA A 124 -5.13 -3.41 -1.62
N ASN A 125 -5.02 -4.71 -1.90
CA ASN A 125 -3.75 -5.39 -2.14
C ASN A 125 -3.15 -5.16 -3.54
N ARG A 126 -3.84 -4.38 -4.41
CA ARG A 126 -3.37 -3.92 -5.73
C ARG A 126 -3.45 -2.38 -5.83
N PRO A 127 -2.77 -1.63 -4.96
CA PRO A 127 -2.96 -0.18 -4.83
C PRO A 127 -2.39 0.63 -6.01
N ALA A 128 -1.52 0.03 -6.81
CA ALA A 128 -0.67 0.75 -7.76
C ALA A 128 -1.46 1.57 -8.78
N ILE A 129 -2.57 1.04 -9.29
CA ILE A 129 -3.41 1.67 -10.32
C ILE A 129 -4.88 1.43 -9.97
N ILE A 130 -5.67 2.50 -9.98
CA ILE A 130 -7.13 2.49 -9.90
C ILE A 130 -7.67 3.15 -11.16
N SER A 131 -8.37 2.41 -12.00
CA SER A 131 -8.89 2.87 -13.29
C SER A 131 -10.20 2.18 -13.65
N PRO A 132 -10.97 2.68 -14.65
CA PRO A 132 -12.15 1.99 -15.16
C PRO A 132 -11.89 0.51 -15.52
N LEU A 133 -10.69 0.21 -16.04
CA LEU A 133 -10.30 -1.17 -16.34
C LEU A 133 -10.12 -2.03 -15.08
N THR A 134 -9.41 -1.53 -14.05
CA THR A 134 -9.25 -2.29 -12.81
C THR A 134 -10.57 -2.45 -12.06
N SER A 135 -11.46 -1.46 -12.14
CA SER A 135 -12.81 -1.55 -11.58
C SER A 135 -13.66 -2.57 -12.32
N MET A 136 -13.62 -2.58 -13.65
CA MET A 136 -14.28 -3.62 -14.44
C MET A 136 -13.77 -5.02 -14.08
N ILE A 137 -12.45 -5.21 -13.95
CA ILE A 137 -11.87 -6.49 -13.50
C ILE A 137 -12.38 -6.86 -12.10
N SER A 138 -12.44 -5.89 -11.18
CA SER A 138 -12.96 -6.09 -9.82
C SER A 138 -14.42 -6.53 -9.84
N SER A 139 -15.26 -5.89 -10.66
CA SER A 139 -16.66 -6.28 -10.83
C SER A 139 -16.80 -7.68 -11.43
N ILE A 140 -16.00 -8.03 -12.46
CA ILE A 140 -16.01 -9.38 -13.04
C ILE A 140 -15.61 -10.42 -11.99
N ALA A 141 -14.55 -10.15 -11.21
CA ALA A 141 -14.08 -11.04 -10.15
C ALA A 141 -15.18 -11.30 -9.11
N GLN A 142 -15.89 -10.24 -8.68
CA GLN A 142 -17.02 -10.34 -7.76
C GLN A 142 -18.20 -11.12 -8.36
N MET A 143 -18.62 -10.77 -9.59
CA MET A 143 -19.77 -11.39 -10.27
C MET A 143 -19.58 -12.88 -10.55
N THR A 144 -18.34 -13.29 -10.85
CA THR A 144 -17.99 -14.67 -11.20
C THR A 144 -17.40 -15.45 -10.02
N SER A 145 -17.21 -14.80 -8.87
CA SER A 145 -16.60 -15.39 -7.67
C SER A 145 -15.21 -15.97 -7.90
N VAL A 146 -14.41 -15.31 -8.74
CA VAL A 146 -13.00 -15.66 -9.02
C VAL A 146 -12.05 -14.62 -8.48
N SER A 147 -10.75 -14.92 -8.47
CA SER A 147 -9.74 -13.92 -8.08
C SER A 147 -9.62 -12.80 -9.12
N PHE A 148 -9.18 -11.60 -8.70
CA PHE A 148 -8.89 -10.50 -9.62
C PHE A 148 -7.94 -10.92 -10.76
N ASP A 149 -6.90 -11.71 -10.48
CA ASP A 149 -5.95 -12.16 -11.50
C ASP A 149 -6.58 -13.16 -12.49
N GLU A 150 -7.53 -13.98 -12.02
CA GLU A 150 -8.28 -14.89 -12.89
C GLU A 150 -9.25 -14.11 -13.78
N ALA A 151 -9.97 -13.13 -13.23
CA ALA A 151 -10.81 -12.22 -13.99
C ALA A 151 -9.99 -11.43 -15.03
N ALA A 152 -8.81 -10.90 -14.65
CA ALA A 152 -7.93 -10.16 -15.55
C ALA A 152 -7.43 -10.99 -16.74
N ARG A 153 -7.29 -12.32 -16.58
CA ARG A 153 -6.88 -13.23 -17.67
C ARG A 153 -8.00 -13.54 -18.67
N SER A 154 -9.24 -13.18 -18.35
CA SER A 154 -10.41 -13.46 -19.19
C SER A 154 -10.75 -12.32 -20.17
N LEU A 155 -10.02 -11.20 -20.08
CA LEU A 155 -10.10 -10.02 -20.95
C LEU A 155 -9.03 -10.06 -22.03
#